data_AF-A0ABD0RWK2-F1
#
_entry.id   AF-A0ABD0RWK2-F1
#
_cell.length_a   1.000
_cell.length_b   1.000
_cell.length_c   1.000
_cell.angle_alpha   90.00
_cell.angle_beta   90.00
_cell.angle_gamma   90.00
#
_symmetry.space_group_name_H-M   'P 1'
#
loop_
_entity.id
_entity.type
_entity.pdbx_description
1 polymer ?
#
loop_
_entity_poly.entity_id
_entity_poly.type
_entity_poly.pdbx_seq_one_letter_code
_entity_poly.pdbx_strand_id
1 'polypeptide(L)' 'VVQRILEVEHRTRLLVVDRVTDEFLKFHGLPCTEDRAIEMGSLSSRSSAASSPRASPRDSATPPYSRQSSEGIFINK' A
#
# COMPACT_ATOMS: atom_id res chain seq x y z
N VAL A 1 5.57 25.71 9.08
CA VAL A 1 5.37 24.24 9.00
C VAL A 1 6.56 23.51 8.38
N VAL A 2 7.07 23.93 7.21
CA VAL A 2 8.21 23.25 6.54
C VAL A 2 9.46 23.17 7.43
N GLN A 3 9.81 24.26 8.11
CA GLN A 3 10.94 24.27 9.05
C GLN A 3 10.77 23.26 10.20
N ARG A 4 9.53 23.05 10.68
CA ARG A 4 9.20 22.06 11.73
C ARG A 4 9.29 20.62 11.21
N ILE A 5 8.94 20.41 9.95
CA ILE A 5 9.05 19.10 9.30
C ILE A 5 10.53 18.70 9.15
N LEU A 6 11.39 19.66 8.85
CA LEU A 6 12.83 19.47 8.68
C LEU A 6 13.63 19.58 9.99
N GLU A 7 12.97 19.76 11.13
CA GLU A 7 13.62 19.88 12.45
C GLU A 7 14.39 18.61 12.82
N VAL A 8 13.93 17.44 12.36
CA VAL A 8 14.62 16.15 12.54
C VAL A 8 14.84 15.51 11.17
N GLU A 9 16.09 15.20 10.86
CA GLU A 9 16.46 14.53 9.61
C GLU A 9 15.79 13.15 9.53
N HIS A 10 15.19 12.84 8.38
CA HIS A 10 14.51 11.57 8.09
C HIS A 10 13.35 11.18 9.03
N ARG A 11 12.87 12.09 9.89
CA ARG A 11 11.75 11.81 10.80
C ARG A 11 10.81 12.99 10.86
N THR A 12 9.53 12.73 10.59
CA THR A 12 8.47 13.73 10.72
C THR A 12 7.31 13.13 11.51
N ARG A 13 6.78 13.89 12.46
CA ARG A 13 5.61 13.52 13.26
C ARG A 13 4.52 14.54 13.00
N LEU A 14 3.32 14.06 12.66
CA LEU A 14 2.17 14.90 12.35
C LEU A 14 1.04 14.56 13.31
N LEU A 15 0.45 15.60 13.92
CA LEU A 15 -0.78 15.47 14.69
C LEU A 15 -1.96 15.72 13.75
N VAL A 16 -2.81 14.71 13.58
CA VAL A 16 -4.02 14.80 12.75
C VAL A 16 -5.23 14.67 13.66
N VAL A 17 -6.17 15.60 13.53
CA VAL A 17 -7.41 15.64 14.31
C VAL A 17 -8.57 15.55 13.33
N ASP A 18 -9.50 14.63 13.55
CA ASP A 18 -10.74 14.61 12.77
C ASP A 18 -11.62 15.81 13.12
N ARG A 19 -12.57 16.14 12.24
CA ARG A 19 -13.40 17.34 12.41
C ARG A 19 -14.20 17.34 13.70
N VAL A 20 -14.73 16.19 14.13
CA VAL A 20 -15.56 16.12 15.34
C VAL A 20 -14.70 16.37 16.57
N THR A 21 -13.51 15.79 16.61
CA THR A 21 -12.54 16.01 17.69
C THR A 21 -12.02 17.45 17.71
N ASP A 22 -11.79 18.07 16.56
CA ASP A 22 -11.34 19.47 16.47
C ASP A 22 -12.37 20.43 17.07
N GLU A 23 -13.64 20.26 16.74
CA GLU A 23 -14.74 21.06 17.32
C GLU A 23 -14.91 20.81 18.82
N PHE A 24 -14.76 19.56 19.27
CA PHE A 24 -14.79 19.22 20.70
C PHE A 24 -13.66 19.93 21.47
N LEU A 25 -12.43 19.88 20.97
CA LEU A 25 -11.29 20.54 21.61
C LEU A 25 -11.48 22.06 21.66
N LYS A 26 -11.94 22.67 20.56
CA LYS A 26 -12.25 24.10 20.50
C LYS A 26 -13.35 24.49 21.49
N PHE A 27 -14.45 23.74 21.53
CA PHE A 27 -15.57 23.99 22.44
C PHE A 27 -15.12 23.99 23.91
N HIS A 28 -14.19 23.11 24.26
CA HIS A 28 -13.64 23.00 25.61
C HIS A 28 -12.40 23.88 25.86
N GLY A 29 -11.94 24.68 24.88
CA GLY A 29 -10.75 25.53 25.01
C GLY A 29 -9.45 24.74 25.20
N LEU A 30 -9.40 23.51 24.70
CA LEU A 30 -8.27 22.59 24.88
C LEU A 30 -7.31 22.66 23.69
N PRO A 31 -5.98 22.67 23.91
CA PRO A 31 -5.01 22.67 22.84
C PRO A 31 -4.88 21.29 22.18
N CYS A 32 -4.60 21.28 20.88
CA CYS A 32 -4.24 20.08 20.13
C CYS A 32 -2.77 19.74 20.40
N THR A 33 -2.50 18.85 21.35
CA THR A 33 -1.14 18.41 21.73
C THR A 33 -0.92 16.93 21.49
N GLU A 34 0.36 16.54 21.42
CA GLU A 34 0.76 15.15 21.24
C GLU A 34 0.35 14.24 22.41
N ASP A 35 0.37 14.75 23.64
CA ASP A 35 0.03 13.96 24.85
C ASP A 35 -1.39 13.40 24.86
N ARG A 36 -2.28 14.01 24.06
CA ARG A 36 -3.69 13.60 23.93
C ARG A 36 -3.94 12.76 22.69
N ALA A 37 -2.93 12.64 21.83
CA ALA A 37 -3.03 11.89 20.59
C ALA A 37 -2.78 10.41 20.85
N ILE A 38 -3.51 9.56 20.13
CA ILE A 38 -3.24 8.12 20.09
C ILE A 38 -2.26 7.87 18.95
N GLU A 39 -1.15 7.19 19.23
CA GLU A 39 -0.13 6.89 18.21
C GLU A 39 -0.69 5.95 17.14
N MET A 40 -1.01 6.51 15.97
CA MET A 40 -1.59 5.79 14.84
C MET A 40 -0.52 5.36 13.85
N GLY A 41 0.25 4.33 14.20
CA GLY A 41 1.21 3.68 13.31
C GLY A 41 2.30 4.58 12.72
N SER A 42 3.29 3.98 12.07
CA SER A 42 4.28 4.74 11.30
C SER A 42 3.74 4.95 9.89
N LEU A 43 3.68 6.21 9.43
CA LEU A 43 3.58 6.54 8.01
C LEU A 43 4.93 6.23 7.35
N SER A 44 5.31 4.96 7.34
CA SER A 44 6.47 4.49 6.61
C SER A 44 6.21 4.83 5.15
N SER A 45 6.92 5.82 4.63
CA SER A 45 7.15 5.94 3.20
C SER A 45 7.70 4.58 2.83
N ARG A 46 6.90 3.71 2.19
CA ARG A 46 7.40 2.46 1.64
C ARG A 46 8.68 2.84 0.91
N SER A 47 9.83 2.50 1.49
CA SER A 47 11.04 2.30 0.72
C SER A 47 10.63 1.17 -0.20
N SER A 48 10.06 1.53 -1.35
CA SER A 48 10.03 0.69 -2.52
C SER A 48 11.49 0.62 -2.96
N ALA A 49 12.33 0.03 -2.12
CA ALA A 49 13.56 -0.57 -2.54
C ALA A 49 13.09 -1.59 -3.56
N ALA A 50 13.34 -1.24 -4.82
CA ALA A 50 13.17 -2.10 -5.94
C ALA A 50 13.87 -3.43 -5.63
N SER A 51 13.12 -4.43 -5.17
CA SER A 51 13.54 -5.81 -5.33
C SER A 51 13.08 -6.19 -6.73
N SER A 52 13.81 -5.71 -7.74
CA SER A 52 13.73 -6.25 -9.09
C SER A 52 13.95 -7.76 -9.00
N PRO A 53 13.05 -8.63 -9.48
CA PRO A 53 13.50 -9.91 -10.00
C PRO A 53 14.15 -9.61 -11.36
N ARG A 54 15.43 -9.23 -11.36
CA ARG A 54 16.25 -9.34 -12.57
C ARG A 54 16.49 -10.83 -12.80
N ALA A 55 15.57 -11.45 -13.53
CA ALA A 55 15.77 -12.74 -14.16
C ALA A 55 14.92 -12.79 -15.43
N SER A 56 15.46 -12.24 -16.52
CA SER A 56 15.14 -12.78 -17.83
C SER A 56 16.16 -13.87 -18.13
N PRO A 57 15.75 -15.14 -18.20
CA PRO A 57 16.33 -16.06 -19.16
C PRO A 57 15.35 -16.18 -20.33
N ARG A 58 15.84 -15.76 -21.50
CA ARG A 58 15.31 -16.16 -22.78
C ARG A 58 15.41 -17.69 -22.92
N ASP A 59 14.53 -18.21 -23.78
CA ASP A 59 14.54 -19.55 -24.37
C ASP A 59 14.09 -20.73 -23.50
N SER A 60 12.78 -21.00 -23.58
CA SER A 60 12.30 -22.38 -23.69
C SER A 60 11.14 -22.41 -24.68
N ALA A 61 11.50 -22.54 -25.96
CA ALA A 61 10.61 -23.01 -27.00
C ALA A 61 10.16 -24.44 -26.67
N THR A 62 8.87 -24.67 -26.52
CA THR A 62 8.18 -25.90 -26.97
C THR A 62 6.65 -25.70 -26.94
N PRO A 63 5.92 -26.24 -27.92
CA PRO A 63 4.60 -25.74 -28.38
C PRO A 63 3.41 -26.30 -27.59
N PRO A 64 2.18 -25.74 -27.76
CA PRO A 64 1.00 -26.20 -27.05
C PRO A 64 0.57 -27.56 -27.61
N TYR A 65 0.65 -28.61 -26.81
CA TYR A 65 -0.02 -29.86 -27.17
C TYR A 65 -1.53 -29.69 -27.04
N SER A 66 -2.17 -29.72 -28.20
CA SER A 66 -3.59 -29.71 -28.47
C SER A 66 -4.39 -30.64 -27.56
N ARG A 67 -5.37 -30.09 -26.84
CA ARG A 67 -6.50 -30.87 -26.32
C ARG A 67 -7.71 -30.61 -27.22
N GLN A 68 -7.69 -31.24 -28.39
CA GLN A 68 -8.84 -31.24 -29.30
C GLN A 68 -9.92 -32.14 -28.70
N SER A 69 -10.87 -31.51 -27.99
CA SER A 69 -12.18 -32.07 -27.69
C SER A 69 -13.08 -31.88 -28.92
N SER A 70 -14.00 -32.82 -29.16
CA SER A 70 -14.99 -32.95 -30.27
C SER A 70 -14.53 -34.00 -31.31
N GLU A 71 -15.25 -35.03 -31.75
CA GLU A 71 -16.64 -35.50 -31.62
C GLU A 71 -16.71 -36.96 -32.15
N GLY A 72 -17.71 -37.74 -31.69
CA GLY A 72 -18.44 -38.72 -32.52
C GLY A 72 -17.82 -40.10 -32.80
N ILE A 73 -18.22 -41.11 -32.03
CA ILE A 73 -18.26 -42.51 -32.51
C ILE A 73 -19.45 -42.61 -33.48
N PHE A 74 -19.16 -42.90 -34.74
CA PHE A 74 -20.18 -43.17 -35.76
C PHE A 74 -20.93 -44.45 -35.44
N ILE A 75 -22.25 -44.38 -35.57
CA ILE A 75 -23.23 -45.42 -35.31
C ILE A 75 -23.41 -46.21 -36.61
N ASN A 76 -23.28 -47.53 -36.59
CA ASN A 76 -23.59 -48.37 -37.75
C ASN A 76 -24.31 -49.65 -37.28
N LYS A 77 -25.65 -49.53 -37.28
CA LYS A 77 -26.69 -50.48 -37.75
C LYS A 77 -26.40 -51.98 -37.72
#